data_AF-A0A2D8MAL8-F1
#
_entry.id   AF-A0A2D8MAL8-F1
#
_cell.length_a   1.000
_cell.length_b   1.000
_cell.length_c   1.000
_cell.angle_alpha   90.00
_cell.angle_beta   90.00
_cell.angle_gamma   90.00
#
_symmetry.space_group_name_H-M   'P 1'
#
loop_
_entity.id
_entity.type
_entity.pdbx_description
1 polymer ?
#
loop_
_entity_poly.entity_id
_entity_poly.type
_entity_poly.pdbx_seq_one_letter_code
_entity_poly.pdbx_strand_id
1 'polypeptide(L)'
;MLADLNQWFLSLGEQYGVNPYIFGAIYVGAIPFFLASIAWLVKRARAGRSTVLPTMLAGFFFVSAYLYLAIAGRNIPVWVWIFLAALVAYGAWSTIRDTRRKIAVSEED
;
A
#
# COMPACT_ATOMS: atom_id res chain seq x y z
N MET A 1 23.05 20.90 -2.14
CA MET A 1 22.42 19.66 -1.63
C MET A 1 20.94 19.84 -1.28
N LEU A 2 20.56 20.66 -0.28
CA LEU A 2 19.13 20.86 0.05
C LEU A 2 18.35 21.62 -1.04
N ALA A 3 18.99 22.58 -1.71
CA ALA A 3 18.39 23.31 -2.83
C ALA A 3 18.14 22.41 -4.05
N ASP A 4 19.07 21.51 -4.35
CA ASP A 4 18.98 20.56 -5.48
C ASP A 4 17.87 19.52 -5.25
N LEU A 5 17.75 19.04 -4.01
CA LEU A 5 16.63 18.17 -3.60
C LEU A 5 15.29 18.87 -3.76
N ASN A 6 15.19 20.15 -3.41
CA ASN A 6 13.96 20.93 -3.56
C ASN A 6 13.61 21.14 -5.04
N GLN A 7 14.59 21.48 -5.90
CA GLN A 7 14.36 21.58 -7.34
C GLN A 7 13.93 20.25 -7.98
N TRP A 8 14.59 19.15 -7.64
CA TRP A 8 14.17 17.81 -8.07
C TRP A 8 12.74 17.50 -7.63
N PHE A 9 12.41 17.84 -6.39
CA PHE A 9 11.10 17.61 -5.82
C PHE A 9 9.98 18.44 -6.48
N LEU A 10 10.27 19.70 -6.79
CA LEU A 10 9.37 20.57 -7.55
C LEU A 10 9.21 20.07 -9.00
N SER A 11 10.28 19.56 -9.62
CA SER A 11 10.23 19.00 -10.98
C SER A 11 9.35 17.75 -11.09
N LEU A 12 9.22 16.95 -10.02
CA LEU A 12 8.27 15.84 -9.97
C LEU A 12 6.81 16.33 -10.02
N GLY A 13 6.51 17.45 -9.36
CA GLY A 13 5.19 18.06 -9.43
C GLY A 13 4.84 18.52 -10.85
N GLU A 14 5.81 19.11 -11.55
CA GLU A 14 5.65 19.55 -12.94
C GLU A 14 5.54 18.36 -13.92
N GLN A 15 6.36 17.32 -13.73
CA GLN A 15 6.38 16.12 -14.57
C GLN A 15 5.11 15.28 -14.44
N TYR A 16 4.63 15.08 -13.22
CA TYR A 16 3.46 14.24 -12.96
C TYR A 16 2.16 15.06 -12.84
N GLY A 17 2.22 16.39 -12.81
CA GLY A 17 1.05 17.26 -12.69
C GLY A 17 0.43 17.28 -11.28
N VAL A 18 1.21 16.93 -10.25
CA VAL A 18 0.73 16.82 -8.87
C VAL A 18 1.32 17.91 -7.98
N ASN A 19 0.64 18.21 -6.86
CA ASN A 19 1.21 19.12 -5.88
C ASN A 19 2.37 18.40 -5.15
N PRO A 20 3.63 18.86 -5.30
CA PRO A 20 4.78 18.17 -4.72
C PRO A 20 4.70 18.14 -3.19
N TYR A 21 4.18 19.17 -2.54
CA TYR A 21 4.03 19.17 -1.07
C TYR A 21 3.04 18.11 -0.58
N ILE A 22 1.94 17.89 -1.30
CA ILE A 22 0.98 16.83 -0.97
C ILE A 22 1.64 15.46 -1.20
N PHE A 23 2.32 15.28 -2.33
CA PHE A 23 3.06 14.05 -2.61
C PHE A 23 4.09 13.74 -1.52
N GLY A 24 4.84 14.74 -1.06
CA GLY A 24 5.84 14.60 0.00
C GLY A 24 5.23 14.33 1.36
N ALA A 25 4.14 15.03 1.69
CA ALA A 25 3.40 14.79 2.93
C ALA A 25 2.85 13.36 3.00
N ILE A 26 2.32 12.83 1.88
CA ILE A 26 1.87 11.44 1.81
C ILE A 26 3.06 10.49 1.90
N TYR A 27 4.13 10.74 1.13
CA TYR A 27 5.31 9.88 1.10
C TYR A 27 5.96 9.76 2.50
N VAL A 28 6.23 10.89 3.16
CA VAL A 28 6.84 10.90 4.50
C VAL A 28 5.84 10.45 5.55
N GLY A 29 4.60 10.92 5.45
CA GLY A 29 3.54 10.60 6.40
C GLY A 29 3.17 9.11 6.42
N ALA A 30 3.30 8.41 5.29
CA ALA A 30 3.00 6.99 5.19
C ALA A 30 4.05 6.08 5.85
N ILE A 31 5.31 6.52 5.96
CA ILE A 31 6.43 5.75 6.53
C ILE A 31 6.13 5.22 7.95
N PRO A 32 5.73 6.06 8.93
CA PRO A 32 5.45 5.56 10.28
C PRO A 32 4.32 4.52 10.29
N PHE A 33 3.28 4.70 9.47
CA PHE A 33 2.17 3.74 9.38
C PHE A 33 2.57 2.45 8.67
N PHE A 34 3.42 2.53 7.64
CA PHE A 34 4.00 1.38 6.98
C PHE A 34 4.81 0.54 7.98
N LEU A 35 5.72 1.17 8.71
CA LEU A 35 6.55 0.49 9.72
C LEU A 35 5.68 -0.13 10.83
N ALA A 36 4.67 0.59 11.31
CA ALA A 36 3.71 0.06 12.28
C ALA A 36 2.96 -1.18 11.74
N SER A 37 2.56 -1.14 10.48
CA SER A 37 1.89 -2.26 9.80
C SER A 37 2.81 -3.47 9.67
N ILE A 38 4.09 -3.26 9.35
CA ILE A 38 5.10 -4.33 9.31
C ILE A 38 5.36 -4.91 10.71
N ALA A 39 5.52 -4.07 11.73
CA ALA A 39 5.70 -4.52 13.11
C ALA A 39 4.50 -5.38 13.56
N TRP A 40 3.29 -4.95 13.19
CA TRP A 40 2.07 -5.71 13.47
C TRP A 40 1.99 -7.03 12.69
N LEU A 41 2.37 -7.02 11.40
CA LEU A 41 2.46 -8.20 10.55
C LEU A 41 3.37 -9.25 11.19
N VAL A 42 4.58 -8.83 11.57
CA VAL A 42 5.58 -9.71 12.19
C VAL A 42 5.07 -10.25 13.52
N LYS A 43 4.41 -9.44 14.35
CA LYS A 43 3.81 -9.89 15.61
C LYS A 43 2.71 -10.94 15.38
N ARG A 44 1.82 -10.75 14.41
CA ARG A 44 0.77 -11.72 14.07
C ARG A 44 1.32 -13.00 13.45
N ALA A 45 2.31 -12.88 12.58
CA ALA A 45 2.97 -14.02 11.95
C ALA A 45 3.63 -14.92 13.01
N ARG A 46 4.36 -14.34 13.97
CA ARG A 46 4.94 -15.09 15.09
C ARG A 46 3.88 -15.76 15.99
N ALA A 47 2.70 -15.17 16.08
CA ALA A 47 1.58 -15.71 16.86
C ALA A 47 0.70 -16.70 16.07
N GLY A 48 1.07 -17.07 14.84
CA GLY A 48 0.28 -17.96 13.98
C GLY A 48 -1.10 -17.41 13.59
N ARG A 49 -1.31 -16.09 13.71
CA ARG A 49 -2.58 -15.42 13.40
C ARG A 49 -2.60 -14.88 11.98
N SER A 50 -3.81 -14.66 11.44
CA SER A 50 -4.01 -14.09 10.10
C SER A 50 -3.23 -12.77 9.91
N THR A 51 -2.38 -12.72 8.89
CA THR A 51 -1.54 -11.56 8.52
C THR A 51 -2.17 -10.68 7.45
N VAL A 52 -3.39 -10.99 7.01
CA VAL A 52 -4.05 -10.35 5.87
C VAL A 52 -4.18 -8.84 6.07
N LEU A 53 -4.79 -8.42 7.18
CA LEU A 53 -5.03 -7.01 7.48
C LEU A 53 -3.73 -6.18 7.58
N PRO A 54 -2.70 -6.56 8.36
CA PRO A 54 -1.46 -5.81 8.38
C PRO A 54 -0.71 -5.84 7.04
N THR A 55 -0.85 -6.91 6.23
CA THR A 55 -0.30 -6.96 4.87
C THR A 55 -0.99 -5.94 3.95
N MET A 56 -2.33 -5.87 4.00
CA MET A 56 -3.08 -4.90 3.21
C MET A 56 -2.75 -3.46 3.60
N LEU A 57 -2.63 -3.16 4.90
CA LEU A 57 -2.24 -1.83 5.37
C LEU A 57 -0.81 -1.48 4.96
N ALA A 58 0.14 -2.40 5.12
CA ALA A 58 1.52 -2.20 4.68
C ALA A 58 1.56 -1.93 3.16
N GLY A 59 0.84 -2.73 2.37
CA GLY A 59 0.71 -2.52 0.93
C GLY A 59 0.11 -1.14 0.59
N PHE A 60 -0.98 -0.76 1.26
CA PHE A 60 -1.64 0.53 1.06
C PHE A 60 -0.73 1.73 1.35
N PHE A 61 -0.07 1.74 2.52
CA PHE A 61 0.84 2.83 2.86
C PHE A 61 2.06 2.88 1.95
N PHE A 62 2.58 1.71 1.53
CA PHE A 62 3.68 1.60 0.57
C PHE A 62 3.36 2.26 -0.78
N VAL A 63 2.13 2.10 -1.30
CA VAL A 63 1.73 2.69 -2.58
C VAL A 63 0.96 4.01 -2.47
N SER A 64 0.73 4.53 -1.26
CA SER A 64 -0.12 5.70 -1.04
C SER A 64 0.29 6.94 -1.85
N ALA A 65 1.60 7.22 -1.96
CA ALA A 65 2.11 8.32 -2.77
C ALA A 65 1.85 8.09 -4.28
N TYR A 66 1.91 6.84 -4.73
CA TYR A 66 1.57 6.46 -6.11
C TYR A 66 0.06 6.47 -6.38
N LEU A 67 -0.77 6.20 -5.37
CA LEU A 67 -2.22 6.38 -5.48
C LEU A 67 -2.57 7.86 -5.71
N TYR A 68 -1.84 8.78 -5.08
CA TYR A 68 -2.00 10.21 -5.36
C TYR A 68 -1.62 10.54 -6.81
N LEU A 69 -0.52 9.99 -7.34
CA LEU A 69 -0.19 10.09 -8.77
C LEU A 69 -1.28 9.46 -9.66
N ALA A 70 -1.93 8.38 -9.20
CA ALA A 70 -2.98 7.71 -9.95
C ALA A 70 -4.25 8.54 -10.12
N ILE A 71 -4.58 9.36 -9.12
CA ILE A 71 -5.80 10.18 -9.09
C ILE A 71 -5.54 11.58 -9.66
N ALA A 72 -4.45 12.21 -9.23
CA ALA A 72 -4.15 13.61 -9.52
C ALA A 72 -3.10 13.79 -10.62
N GLY A 73 -2.37 12.74 -10.98
CA GLY A 73 -1.22 12.83 -11.87
C GLY A 73 -1.41 12.20 -13.24
N ARG A 74 -0.38 12.34 -14.08
CA ARG A 74 -0.26 11.71 -15.42
C ARG A 74 1.00 10.84 -15.48
N ASN A 75 1.05 9.88 -16.42
CA ASN A 75 2.20 8.99 -16.64
C ASN A 75 2.61 8.13 -15.42
N ILE A 76 1.64 7.45 -14.80
CA ILE A 76 1.94 6.54 -13.69
C ILE A 76 2.75 5.34 -14.21
N PRO A 77 3.85 4.96 -13.54
CA PRO A 77 4.62 3.78 -13.92
C PRO A 77 3.77 2.50 -13.93
N VAL A 78 3.89 1.70 -15.00
CA VAL A 78 3.09 0.47 -15.20
C VAL A 78 3.19 -0.51 -14.02
N TRP A 79 4.36 -0.59 -13.37
CA TRP A 79 4.57 -1.49 -12.23
C TRP A 79 3.65 -1.20 -11.04
N VAL A 80 3.20 0.05 -10.85
CA VAL A 80 2.27 0.44 -9.79
C VAL A 80 0.92 -0.26 -10.00
N TRP A 81 0.43 -0.27 -11.25
CA TRP A 81 -0.81 -0.94 -11.61
C TRP A 81 -0.73 -2.44 -11.41
N ILE A 82 0.40 -3.05 -11.76
CA ILE A 82 0.66 -4.48 -11.50
C ILE A 82 0.62 -4.76 -10.00
N PHE A 83 1.28 -3.93 -9.20
CA PHE A 83 1.29 -4.09 -7.74
C PHE A 83 -0.10 -3.95 -7.13
N LEU A 84 -0.87 -2.94 -7.55
CA LEU A 84 -2.25 -2.75 -7.08
C LEU A 84 -3.16 -3.92 -7.47
N ALA A 85 -3.07 -4.38 -8.71
CA ALA A 85 -3.83 -5.54 -9.17
C ALA A 85 -3.49 -6.79 -8.35
N ALA A 86 -2.21 -7.03 -8.06
CA ALA A 86 -1.77 -8.13 -7.20
C ALA A 86 -2.28 -7.99 -5.77
N LEU A 87 -2.25 -6.78 -5.19
CA LEU A 87 -2.75 -6.50 -3.84
C LEU A 87 -4.25 -6.78 -3.73
N VAL A 88 -5.04 -6.34 -4.72
CA VAL A 88 -6.49 -6.58 -4.79
C VAL A 88 -6.78 -8.06 -4.99
N ALA A 89 -6.11 -8.73 -5.92
CA ALA A 89 -6.28 -10.16 -6.17
C ALA A 89 -5.94 -11.00 -4.93
N TYR A 90 -4.85 -10.66 -4.23
CA TYR A 90 -4.46 -11.33 -2.99
C TYR A 90 -5.50 -11.11 -1.88
N GLY A 91 -5.98 -9.88 -1.68
CA GLY A 91 -7.02 -9.57 -0.70
C GLY A 91 -8.33 -10.31 -0.97
N ALA A 92 -8.77 -10.34 -2.22
CA ALA A 92 -9.97 -11.06 -2.64
C ALA A 92 -9.82 -12.58 -2.45
N TRP A 93 -8.71 -13.15 -2.92
CA TRP A 93 -8.43 -14.58 -2.78
C TRP A 93 -8.34 -15.00 -1.31
N SER A 94 -7.67 -14.20 -0.48
CA SER A 94 -7.55 -14.47 0.95
C SER A 94 -8.91 -14.45 1.65
N THR A 95 -9.75 -13.46 1.34
CA THR A 95 -11.10 -13.36 1.90
C THR A 95 -11.96 -14.55 1.52
N ILE A 96 -11.95 -14.92 0.23
CA ILE A 96 -12.73 -16.06 -0.28
C ILE A 96 -12.25 -17.36 0.38
N ARG A 97 -10.94 -17.57 0.49
CA ARG A 97 -10.36 -18.77 1.11
C ARG A 97 -10.73 -18.89 2.59
N ASP A 98 -10.62 -17.80 3.35
CA ASP A 98 -10.95 -17.79 4.78
C ASP A 98 -12.46 -18.03 5.01
N THR A 99 -13.32 -17.44 4.18
CA THR A 99 -14.77 -17.66 4.24
C THR A 99 -15.15 -19.09 3.89
N ARG A 100 -14.58 -19.66 2.81
CA ARG A 100 -14.85 -21.07 2.43
C ARG A 100 -14.40 -22.06 3.50
N ARG A 101 -13.27 -21.81 4.16
CA ARG A 101 -12.81 -22.65 5.28
C ARG A 101 -13.77 -22.62 6.47
N LYS A 102 -14.35 -21.46 6.79
CA LYS A 102 -15.30 -21.33 7.89
C LYS A 102 -16.64 -22.04 7.60
N ILE A 103 -17.09 -22.02 6.35
CA ILE A 103 -18.34 -22.69 5.93
C ILE A 103 -18.18 -24.22 5.95
N ALA A 104 -17.03 -24.74 5.50
CA ALA A 104 -16.77 -26.18 5.51
C ALA A 104 -16.70 -26.77 6.93
N VAL A 105 -16.23 -26.00 7.92
CA VAL A 105 -16.18 -26.44 9.33
C VAL A 105 -17.58 -26.43 9.96
N SER A 106 -18.48 -25.55 9.54
CA SER A 106 -19.87 -25.51 10.04
C SER A 106 -20.80 -26.59 9.47
N GLU A 107 -20.36 -27.36 8.47
CA GLU A 107 -21.11 -28.51 7.93
C GLU A 107 -20.76 -29.84 8.63
N GLU A 108 -19.68 -29.89 9.44
CA GLU A 108 -19.22 -31.09 10.14
C GLU A 108 -19.61 -31.15 11.64
N ASP A 109 -20.17 -30.07 12.21
CA ASP A 109 -20.73 -29.99 13.57
C ASP A 109 -22.26 -30.16 13.57
#